data_AF-A0A5N6D8W9-F1
#
_entry.id   AF-A0A5N6D8W9-F1
#
_cell.length_a   1.000
_cell.length_b   1.000
_cell.length_c   1.000
_cell.angle_alpha   90.00
_cell.angle_beta   90.00
_cell.angle_gamma   90.00
#
_symmetry.space_group_name_H-M   'P 1'
#
loop_
_entity.id
_entity.type
_entity.pdbx_description
1 polymer ?
#
loop_
_entity_poly.entity_id
_entity_poly.type
_entity_poly.pdbx_seq_one_letter_code
_entity_poly.pdbx_strand_id
1 'polypeptide(L)'
;MHKNVVPRKSGVHRFACLALYRALLRQCAKLPNTAPELSTCKPLIQQKFQRYKKLQSPSQTVNALKAGYEALDLLHSASQGNQRNTNRIVELISDIRSIKQKESALQRELSKKEPKPLSRKQQRTKESRRLQDQTARRHPDATSILSRPRPVVSGKRRVPVLVNARGVPFLRIKKPQPKNLSGVIRSKLENRWSRIERRDRLDRELLFANDEDNWDALTTGPESDTWAKGVKDALGTLNQQLHDSDKKNMELAEAMWKVVLAERKLAAEEEKQRSTEKPSDT
;
A
#
# COMPACT_ATOMS: atom_id res chain seq x y z
N MET A 1 28.05 -38.72 -22.80
CA MET A 1 27.46 -37.64 -21.97
C MET A 1 26.37 -38.22 -21.09
N HIS A 2 26.57 -38.32 -19.78
CA HIS A 2 25.55 -38.86 -18.87
C HIS A 2 24.40 -37.85 -18.74
N LYS A 3 23.16 -38.30 -18.97
CA LYS A 3 21.97 -37.47 -18.78
C LYS A 3 21.83 -37.16 -17.29
N ASN A 4 22.10 -35.92 -16.89
CA ASN A 4 21.87 -35.44 -15.53
C ASN A 4 20.37 -35.41 -15.25
N VAL A 5 19.86 -36.50 -14.67
CA VAL A 5 18.45 -36.60 -14.28
C VAL A 5 18.22 -35.69 -13.07
N VAL A 6 17.37 -34.69 -13.25
CA VAL A 6 16.96 -33.79 -12.16
C VAL A 6 16.31 -34.63 -11.05
N PRO A 7 16.81 -34.59 -9.79
CA PRO A 7 16.34 -35.45 -8.71
C PRO A 7 14.82 -35.42 -8.51
N ARG A 8 14.18 -34.25 -8.67
CA ARG A 8 12.72 -34.09 -8.55
C ARG A 8 11.90 -34.85 -9.59
N LYS A 9 12.48 -35.15 -10.76
CA LYS A 9 11.82 -35.89 -11.85
C LYS A 9 12.12 -37.40 -11.79
N SER A 10 13.01 -37.84 -10.88
CA SER A 10 13.32 -39.26 -10.69
C SER A 10 12.39 -39.90 -9.66
N GLY A 11 11.59 -40.88 -10.10
CA GLY A 11 10.75 -41.68 -9.21
C GLY A 11 11.59 -42.47 -8.19
N VAL A 12 12.75 -42.97 -8.60
CA VAL A 12 13.70 -43.71 -7.75
C VAL A 12 14.23 -42.82 -6.62
N HIS A 13 14.60 -41.59 -6.93
CA HIS A 13 15.06 -40.62 -5.92
C HIS A 13 13.96 -40.32 -4.90
N ARG A 14 12.72 -40.07 -5.36
CA ARG A 14 11.58 -39.82 -4.48
C ARG A 14 11.33 -41.01 -3.55
N PHE A 15 11.38 -42.24 -4.08
CA PHE A 15 11.22 -43.45 -3.29
C PHE A 15 12.32 -43.59 -2.23
N ALA A 16 13.59 -43.44 -2.63
CA ALA A 16 14.73 -43.51 -1.71
C ALA A 16 14.65 -42.48 -0.57
N CYS A 17 14.31 -41.23 -0.89
CA CYS A 17 14.13 -40.18 0.12
C CYS A 17 12.98 -40.48 1.09
N LEU A 18 11.85 -41.00 0.60
CA LEU A 18 10.73 -41.40 1.46
C LEU A 18 11.06 -42.61 2.33
N ALA A 19 11.79 -43.58 1.79
CA ALA A 19 12.25 -44.75 2.53
C ALA A 19 13.20 -44.33 3.66
N LEU A 20 14.21 -43.51 3.36
CA LEU A 20 15.15 -42.98 4.34
C LEU A 20 14.45 -42.14 5.41
N TYR A 21 13.54 -41.24 5.01
CA TYR A 21 12.73 -40.45 5.94
C TYR A 21 11.94 -41.33 6.92
N ARG A 22 11.24 -42.35 6.42
CA ARG A 22 10.48 -43.29 7.26
C ARG A 22 11.38 -44.12 8.15
N ALA A 23 12.51 -44.59 7.65
CA ALA A 23 13.48 -45.38 8.42
C ALA A 23 14.01 -44.56 9.61
N LEU A 24 14.45 -43.32 9.35
CA LEU A 24 14.93 -42.41 10.38
C LEU A 24 13.86 -42.14 11.46
N LEU A 25 12.62 -41.86 11.07
CA LEU A 25 11.53 -41.63 12.03
C LEU A 25 11.20 -42.87 12.85
N ARG A 26 11.24 -44.07 12.24
CA ARG A 26 11.06 -45.34 12.95
C ARG A 26 12.15 -45.57 13.99
N GLN A 27 13.41 -45.29 13.65
CA GLN A 27 14.50 -45.44 14.62
C GLN A 27 14.42 -44.40 15.75
N CYS A 28 14.02 -43.16 15.46
CA CYS A 28 13.80 -42.18 16.53
C CYS A 28 12.75 -42.62 17.56
N ALA A 29 11.74 -43.38 17.15
CA ALA A 29 10.72 -43.90 18.06
C ALA A 29 11.22 -45.05 18.96
N LYS A 30 12.33 -45.71 18.56
CA LYS A 30 12.96 -46.82 19.30
C LYS A 30 14.13 -46.38 20.17
N LEU A 31 14.43 -45.07 20.22
CA LEU A 31 15.52 -44.57 21.06
C LEU A 31 15.18 -44.76 22.54
N PRO A 32 16.19 -45.02 23.39
CA PRO A 32 15.99 -45.13 24.82
C PRO A 32 15.46 -43.80 25.37
N ASN A 33 14.47 -43.85 26.27
CA ASN A 33 13.90 -42.66 26.92
C ASN A 33 14.78 -42.14 28.07
N THR A 34 16.09 -42.39 28.00
CA THR A 34 17.07 -42.07 29.05
C THR A 34 17.41 -40.59 29.12
N ALA A 35 17.17 -39.84 28.05
CA ALA A 35 17.52 -38.43 27.95
C ALA A 35 16.44 -37.64 27.17
N PRO A 36 15.96 -36.50 27.69
CA PRO A 36 14.91 -35.71 27.03
C PRO A 36 15.37 -35.09 25.69
N GLU A 37 16.67 -34.92 25.46
CA GLU A 37 17.24 -34.39 24.23
C GLU A 37 16.96 -35.29 23.02
N LEU A 38 16.89 -36.61 23.22
CA LEU A 38 16.65 -37.59 22.17
C LEU A 38 15.26 -37.44 21.55
N SER A 39 14.28 -36.94 22.32
CA SER A 39 12.95 -36.59 21.80
C SER A 39 12.99 -35.50 20.72
N THR A 40 14.08 -34.71 20.67
CA THR A 40 14.28 -33.63 19.69
C THR A 40 14.75 -34.14 18.34
N CYS A 41 15.21 -35.40 18.23
CA CYS A 41 15.66 -36.00 16.97
C CYS A 41 14.55 -36.00 15.90
N LYS A 42 13.33 -36.40 16.29
CA LYS A 42 12.18 -36.46 15.39
C LYS A 42 11.87 -35.11 14.71
N PRO A 43 11.64 -34.01 15.46
CA PRO A 43 11.36 -32.71 14.84
C PRO A 43 12.56 -32.17 14.03
N LEU A 44 13.80 -32.44 14.44
CA LEU A 44 15.00 -32.03 13.67
C LEU A 44 15.06 -32.70 12.30
N ILE A 45 14.79 -34.00 12.23
CA ILE A 45 14.78 -34.76 10.96
C ILE A 45 13.68 -34.21 10.06
N GLN A 46 12.47 -34.01 10.58
CA GLN A 46 11.37 -33.40 9.82
C GLN A 46 11.75 -32.02 9.27
N GLN A 47 12.35 -31.17 10.10
CA GLN A 47 12.81 -29.85 9.68
C GLN A 47 13.87 -29.92 8.57
N LYS A 48 14.83 -30.85 8.67
CA LYS A 48 15.90 -31.03 7.66
C LYS A 48 15.35 -31.52 6.32
N PHE A 49 14.46 -32.52 6.31
CA PHE A 49 13.82 -32.98 5.08
C PHE A 49 12.96 -31.88 4.44
N GLN A 50 12.25 -31.08 5.25
CA GLN A 50 11.49 -29.95 4.73
C GLN A 50 12.41 -28.85 4.14
N ARG A 51 13.53 -28.56 4.79
CA ARG A 51 14.55 -27.60 4.29
C ARG A 51 15.12 -28.05 2.94
N TYR A 52 15.40 -29.34 2.77
CA TYR A 52 16.01 -29.89 1.55
C TYR A 52 15.01 -30.34 0.48
N LYS A 53 13.70 -30.17 0.69
CA LYS A 53 12.64 -30.53 -0.28
C LYS A 53 12.83 -29.90 -1.67
N LYS A 54 13.44 -28.72 -1.76
CA LYS A 54 13.68 -27.99 -3.02
C LYS A 54 15.09 -28.21 -3.60
N LEU A 55 15.94 -29.00 -2.96
CA LEU A 55 17.31 -29.26 -3.41
C LEU A 55 17.30 -29.95 -4.78
N GLN A 56 18.03 -29.41 -5.76
CA GLN A 56 18.13 -29.99 -7.12
C GLN A 56 19.55 -30.35 -7.53
N SER A 57 20.58 -29.88 -6.82
CA SER A 57 21.98 -30.17 -7.14
C SER A 57 22.28 -31.66 -6.88
N PRO A 58 22.74 -32.43 -7.90
CA PRO A 58 23.05 -33.85 -7.74
C PRO A 58 24.10 -34.10 -6.64
N SER A 59 25.20 -33.35 -6.62
CA SER A 59 26.27 -33.51 -5.63
C SER A 59 25.79 -33.21 -4.22
N GLN A 60 25.00 -32.14 -4.03
CA GLN A 60 24.43 -31.82 -2.72
C GLN A 60 23.40 -32.88 -2.28
N THR A 61 22.66 -33.46 -3.23
CA THR A 61 21.71 -34.53 -2.96
C THR A 61 22.41 -35.80 -2.50
N VAL A 62 23.50 -36.19 -3.18
CA VAL A 62 24.32 -37.35 -2.80
C VAL A 62 24.91 -37.15 -1.40
N ASN A 63 25.51 -35.98 -1.13
CA ASN A 63 26.08 -35.69 0.18
C ASN A 63 25.02 -35.68 1.28
N ALA A 64 23.83 -35.12 1.01
CA ALA A 64 22.72 -35.11 1.97
C ALA A 64 22.17 -36.52 2.24
N LEU A 65 22.06 -37.36 1.21
CA LEU A 65 21.65 -38.76 1.36
C LEU A 65 22.70 -39.55 2.14
N LYS A 66 23.99 -39.40 1.82
CA LYS A 66 25.08 -40.05 2.55
C LYS A 66 25.05 -39.70 4.04
N ALA A 67 24.96 -38.41 4.37
CA ALA A 67 24.81 -37.96 5.75
C ALA A 67 23.54 -38.50 6.42
N GLY A 68 22.45 -38.68 5.66
CA GLY A 68 21.22 -39.29 6.15
C GLY A 68 21.35 -40.78 6.46
N TYR A 69 22.11 -41.53 5.66
CA TYR A 69 22.43 -42.94 5.93
C TYR A 69 23.36 -43.08 7.14
N GLU A 70 24.40 -42.24 7.23
CA GLU A 70 25.28 -42.18 8.41
C GLU A 70 24.48 -41.88 9.69
N ALA A 71 23.52 -40.94 9.61
CA ALA A 71 22.62 -40.65 10.72
C ALA A 71 21.71 -41.84 11.06
N LEU A 72 21.25 -42.60 10.06
CA LEU A 72 20.44 -43.79 10.26
C LEU A 72 21.23 -44.88 11.00
N ASP A 73 22.48 -45.09 10.62
CA ASP A 73 23.37 -46.07 11.26
C ASP A 73 23.62 -45.69 12.73
N LEU A 74 23.90 -44.41 13.01
CA LEU A 74 24.07 -43.91 14.37
C LEU A 74 22.80 -44.08 15.21
N LEU A 75 21.63 -43.74 14.66
CA LEU A 75 20.33 -43.91 15.35
C LEU A 75 19.99 -45.38 15.57
N HIS A 76 20.30 -46.25 14.59
CA HIS A 76 20.09 -47.67 14.71
C HIS A 76 20.96 -48.27 15.81
N SER A 77 22.27 -47.99 15.82
CA SER A 77 23.16 -48.46 16.89
C SER A 77 22.77 -47.93 18.27
N ALA A 78 22.30 -46.68 18.36
CA ALA A 78 21.77 -46.13 19.60
C ALA A 78 20.47 -46.84 20.05
N SER A 79 19.59 -47.20 19.11
CA SER A 79 18.37 -47.96 19.42
C SER A 79 18.63 -49.39 19.92
N GLN A 80 19.79 -49.97 19.57
CA GLN A 80 20.24 -51.28 20.07
C GLN A 80 20.90 -51.20 21.45
N GLY A 81 20.89 -50.03 22.11
CA GLY A 81 21.45 -49.86 23.46
C GLY A 81 22.92 -49.46 23.51
N ASN A 82 23.54 -49.05 22.40
CA ASN A 82 24.92 -48.57 22.40
C ASN A 82 25.01 -47.17 23.04
N GLN A 83 25.40 -47.11 24.32
CA GLN A 83 25.46 -45.88 25.09
C GLN A 83 26.41 -44.82 24.51
N ARG A 84 27.50 -45.23 23.84
CA ARG A 84 28.46 -44.29 23.24
C ARG A 84 27.80 -43.47 22.13
N ASN A 85 27.01 -44.12 21.28
CA ASN A 85 26.31 -43.47 20.17
C ASN A 85 25.13 -42.62 20.67
N THR A 86 24.44 -43.08 21.72
CA THR A 86 23.42 -42.27 22.42
C THR A 86 24.02 -40.97 22.96
N ASN A 87 25.13 -41.05 23.69
CA ASN A 87 25.82 -39.87 24.22
C ASN A 87 26.30 -38.95 23.10
N ARG A 88 26.81 -39.51 21.99
CA ARG A 88 27.22 -38.73 20.82
C ARG A 88 26.07 -37.95 20.19
N ILE A 89 24.87 -38.52 20.13
CA ILE A 89 23.68 -37.83 19.61
C ILE A 89 23.29 -36.68 20.54
N VAL A 90 23.31 -36.91 21.86
CA VAL A 90 23.00 -35.86 22.86
C VAL A 90 23.98 -34.69 22.73
N GLU A 91 25.28 -34.98 22.65
CA GLU A 91 26.35 -33.98 22.47
C GLU A 91 26.15 -33.14 21.19
N LEU A 92 25.84 -33.80 20.06
CA LEU A 92 25.57 -33.10 18.80
C LEU A 92 24.35 -32.17 18.91
N ILE A 93 23.30 -32.59 19.63
CA ILE A 93 22.10 -31.77 19.83
C ILE A 93 22.41 -30.56 20.72
N SER A 94 23.19 -30.73 21.79
CA SER A 94 23.61 -29.62 22.65
C SER A 94 24.47 -28.62 21.90
N ASP A 95 25.40 -29.09 21.06
CA ASP A 95 26.28 -28.24 20.27
C ASP A 95 25.49 -27.39 19.28
N ILE A 96 24.56 -28.01 18.54
CA ILE A 96 23.70 -27.30 17.58
C ILE A 96 22.85 -26.23 18.28
N ARG A 97 22.34 -26.53 19.48
CA ARG A 97 21.56 -25.57 20.28
C ARG A 97 22.43 -24.39 20.71
N SER A 98 23.65 -24.66 21.21
CA SER A 98 24.62 -23.64 21.62
C SER A 98 25.01 -22.72 20.46
N ILE A 99 25.32 -23.29 19.29
CA ILE A 99 25.66 -22.52 18.09
C ILE A 99 24.50 -21.61 17.69
N LYS A 100 23.27 -22.13 17.61
CA LYS A 100 22.09 -21.32 17.27
C LYS A 100 21.85 -20.18 18.26
N GLN A 101 22.05 -20.44 19.56
CA GLN A 101 21.93 -19.40 20.59
C GLN A 101 22.96 -18.30 20.39
N LYS A 102 24.24 -18.66 20.18
CA LYS A 102 25.32 -17.70 19.90
C LYS A 102 25.04 -16.88 18.64
N GLU A 103 24.66 -17.52 17.54
CA GLU A 103 24.29 -16.84 16.29
C GLU A 103 23.12 -15.87 16.50
N SER A 104 22.08 -16.30 17.22
CA SER A 104 20.92 -15.45 17.50
C SER A 104 21.27 -14.24 18.38
N ALA A 105 22.16 -14.41 19.35
CA ALA A 105 22.63 -13.33 20.21
C ALA A 105 23.45 -12.32 19.39
N LEU A 106 24.39 -12.79 18.57
CA LEU A 106 25.17 -11.93 17.67
C LEU A 106 24.26 -11.17 16.71
N GLN A 107 23.25 -11.83 16.12
CA GLN A 107 22.33 -11.18 15.20
C GLN A 107 21.46 -10.11 15.90
N ARG A 108 21.05 -10.35 17.16
CA ARG A 108 20.37 -9.34 17.96
C ARG A 108 21.26 -8.13 18.23
N GLU A 109 22.52 -8.35 18.61
CA GLU A 109 23.47 -7.25 18.84
C GLU A 109 23.75 -6.45 17.57
N LEU A 110 23.89 -7.11 16.41
CA LEU A 110 24.01 -6.42 15.12
C LEU A 110 22.76 -5.61 14.78
N SER A 111 21.56 -6.13 15.07
CA SER A 111 20.30 -5.44 14.78
C SER A 111 20.02 -4.21 15.65
N LYS A 112 20.63 -4.13 16.85
CA LYS A 112 20.54 -2.96 17.72
C LYS A 112 21.35 -1.78 17.19
N LYS A 113 22.44 -2.04 16.46
CA LYS A 113 23.45 -1.03 16.13
C LYS A 113 23.05 -0.12 14.97
N GLU A 114 22.22 -0.58 14.03
CA GLU A 114 21.83 0.27 12.89
C GLU A 114 20.34 0.10 12.52
N PRO A 115 19.57 1.21 12.47
CA PRO A 115 18.25 1.16 11.88
C PRO A 115 18.38 0.83 10.40
N LYS A 116 17.66 -0.21 9.96
CA LYS A 116 17.63 -0.61 8.56
C LYS A 116 17.31 0.62 7.69
N PRO A 117 18.02 0.83 6.57
CA PRO A 117 17.69 1.93 5.66
C PRO A 117 16.23 1.77 5.22
N LEU A 118 15.48 2.87 5.27
CA LEU A 118 14.07 2.86 4.91
C LEU A 118 13.92 2.31 3.49
N SER A 119 12.98 1.38 3.32
CA SER A 119 12.61 0.89 1.99
C SER A 119 12.20 2.07 1.10
N ARG A 120 12.46 1.99 -0.21
CA ARG A 120 12.04 3.01 -1.19
C ARG A 120 10.56 3.40 -1.06
N LYS A 121 9.70 2.43 -0.71
CA LYS A 121 8.27 2.70 -0.44
C LYS A 121 8.06 3.58 0.80
N GLN A 122 8.79 3.29 1.88
CA GLN A 122 8.73 4.07 3.13
C GLN A 122 9.30 5.47 2.93
N GLN A 123 10.38 5.62 2.17
CA GLN A 123 10.95 6.91 1.81
C GLN A 123 9.92 7.78 1.08
N ARG A 124 9.29 7.24 0.01
CA ARG A 124 8.23 7.93 -0.74
C ARG A 124 7.06 8.36 0.14
N THR A 125 6.61 7.49 1.07
CA THR A 125 5.54 7.83 2.01
C THR A 125 5.96 8.96 2.95
N LYS A 126 7.19 8.93 3.47
CA LYS A 126 7.72 9.97 4.36
C LYS A 126 7.84 11.32 3.65
N GLU A 127 8.35 11.34 2.42
CA GLU A 127 8.39 12.54 1.58
C GLU A 127 7.00 13.09 1.27
N SER A 128 6.04 12.21 0.95
CA SER A 128 4.66 12.63 0.72
C SER A 128 4.04 13.26 1.96
N ARG A 129 4.30 12.73 3.16
CA ARG A 129 3.83 13.33 4.42
C ARG A 129 4.48 14.70 4.65
N ARG A 130 5.80 14.80 4.50
CA ARG A 130 6.52 16.08 4.62
C ARG A 130 5.95 17.15 3.69
N LEU A 131 5.67 16.81 2.42
CA LEU A 131 5.07 17.73 1.46
C LEU A 131 3.65 18.13 1.89
N GLN A 132 2.85 17.20 2.39
CA GLN A 132 1.51 17.49 2.91
C GLN A 132 1.56 18.46 4.10
N ASP A 133 2.53 18.30 5.00
CA ASP A 133 2.69 19.17 6.16
C ASP A 133 3.16 20.58 5.74
N GLN A 134 4.14 20.66 4.84
CA GLN A 134 4.61 21.93 4.28
C GLN A 134 3.52 22.69 3.50
N THR A 135 2.61 21.96 2.85
CA THR A 135 1.53 22.54 2.04
C THR A 135 0.19 22.61 2.78
N ALA A 136 0.18 22.41 4.09
CA ALA A 136 -1.03 22.48 4.90
C ALA A 136 -1.63 23.89 4.90
N ARG A 137 -0.79 24.92 4.86
CA ARG A 137 -1.20 26.33 4.77
C ARG A 137 -0.76 26.92 3.42
N ARG A 138 -1.47 27.95 2.97
CA ARG A 138 -1.03 28.77 1.84
C ARG A 138 0.17 29.60 2.29
N HIS A 139 1.23 29.64 1.48
CA HIS A 139 2.35 30.55 1.74
C HIS A 139 1.87 32.01 1.65
N PRO A 140 2.33 32.93 2.53
CA PRO A 140 1.90 34.33 2.51
C PRO A 140 2.14 34.98 1.14
N ASP A 141 3.31 34.74 0.54
CA ASP A 141 3.68 35.31 -0.76
C ASP A 141 3.15 34.53 -1.98
N ALA A 142 2.16 33.65 -1.79
CA ALA A 142 1.63 32.86 -2.89
C ALA A 142 0.80 33.72 -3.84
N THR A 143 1.34 34.02 -5.02
CA THR A 143 0.62 34.65 -6.13
C THR A 143 -0.62 33.84 -6.56
N SER A 144 -1.64 34.55 -7.04
CA SER A 144 -2.86 33.92 -7.54
C SER A 144 -2.55 33.00 -8.72
N ILE A 145 -3.27 31.88 -8.82
CA ILE A 145 -3.09 30.96 -9.96
C ILE A 145 -3.50 31.62 -11.29
N LEU A 146 -4.40 32.60 -11.24
CA LEU A 146 -4.90 33.33 -12.39
C LEU A 146 -3.91 34.37 -12.92
N SER A 147 -2.88 34.73 -12.16
CA SER A 147 -1.82 35.66 -12.62
C SER A 147 -0.77 34.98 -13.49
N ARG A 148 -1.03 33.75 -13.94
CA ARG A 148 -0.19 33.00 -14.87
C ARG A 148 -0.56 33.40 -16.32
N PRO A 149 0.35 33.24 -17.29
CA PRO A 149 1.63 32.52 -17.24
C PRO A 149 2.75 33.26 -16.49
N ARG A 150 3.74 32.51 -15.98
CA ARG A 150 4.95 33.12 -15.38
C ARG A 150 5.88 33.68 -16.48
N PRO A 151 6.46 34.87 -16.32
CA PRO A 151 7.35 35.43 -17.34
C PRO A 151 8.62 34.58 -17.51
N VAL A 152 9.29 34.26 -16.40
CA VAL A 152 10.52 33.44 -16.39
C VAL A 152 10.28 32.13 -15.65
N VAL A 153 10.72 31.02 -16.23
CA VAL A 153 10.64 29.67 -15.63
C VAL A 153 12.01 29.02 -15.65
N SER A 154 12.40 28.41 -14.53
CA SER A 154 13.59 27.55 -14.48
C SER A 154 13.29 26.21 -15.16
N GLY A 155 14.03 25.87 -16.23
CA GLY A 155 13.89 24.62 -16.96
C GLY A 155 12.72 24.60 -17.95
N LYS A 156 12.19 23.42 -18.29
CA LYS A 156 11.05 23.29 -19.24
C LYS A 156 9.76 23.78 -18.58
N ARG A 157 9.05 24.72 -19.23
CA ARG A 157 7.74 25.21 -18.80
C ARG A 157 6.73 24.06 -18.69
N ARG A 158 6.17 23.88 -17.51
CA ARG A 158 5.15 22.87 -17.23
C ARG A 158 3.77 23.50 -17.25
N VAL A 159 3.00 23.16 -18.27
CA VAL A 159 1.62 23.61 -18.43
C VAL A 159 0.73 22.94 -17.35
N PRO A 160 0.01 23.72 -16.52
CA PRO A 160 -0.95 23.16 -15.57
C PRO A 160 -2.09 22.43 -16.28
N VAL A 161 -2.65 21.41 -15.63
CA VAL A 161 -3.80 20.66 -16.16
C VAL A 161 -5.07 21.16 -15.48
N LEU A 162 -6.06 21.63 -16.26
CA LEU A 162 -7.39 21.92 -15.76
C LEU A 162 -8.10 20.62 -15.40
N VAL A 163 -8.56 20.53 -14.16
CA VAL A 163 -9.26 19.36 -13.62
C VAL A 163 -10.57 19.83 -12.98
N ASN A 164 -11.64 19.07 -13.19
CA ASN A 164 -12.92 19.27 -12.51
C ASN A 164 -13.08 18.21 -11.41
N ALA A 165 -13.27 18.64 -10.16
CA ALA A 165 -13.66 17.77 -9.05
C ALA A 165 -15.15 17.96 -8.75
N ARG A 166 -16.02 17.18 -9.40
CA ARG A 166 -17.49 17.18 -9.19
C ARG A 166 -18.11 18.59 -9.16
N GLY A 167 -17.73 19.44 -10.11
CA GLY A 167 -18.23 20.82 -10.24
C GLY A 167 -17.29 21.89 -9.68
N VAL A 168 -16.21 21.51 -8.98
CA VAL A 168 -15.18 22.44 -8.51
C VAL A 168 -13.97 22.39 -9.45
N PRO A 169 -13.75 23.41 -10.31
CA PRO A 169 -12.60 23.46 -11.20
C PRO A 169 -11.35 23.91 -10.44
N PHE A 170 -10.20 23.32 -10.80
CA PHE A 170 -8.91 23.75 -10.31
C PHE A 170 -7.78 23.40 -11.28
N LEU A 171 -6.69 24.15 -11.23
CA LEU A 171 -5.48 23.87 -11.99
C LEU A 171 -4.52 23.01 -11.18
N ARG A 172 -4.18 21.84 -11.71
CA ARG A 172 -3.20 20.93 -11.11
C ARG A 172 -1.82 21.16 -11.72
N ILE A 173 -0.92 21.75 -10.93
CA ILE A 173 0.46 22.04 -11.35
C ILE A 173 1.39 20.83 -11.18
N LYS A 174 1.35 20.16 -10.02
CA LYS A 174 2.26 19.04 -9.66
C LYS A 174 1.51 17.96 -8.87
N LYS A 175 2.02 16.73 -8.91
CA LYS A 175 1.65 15.63 -8.00
C LYS A 175 2.76 15.40 -6.96
N PRO A 176 2.43 15.11 -5.69
CA PRO A 176 1.10 15.11 -5.08
C PRO A 176 0.49 16.52 -4.99
N GLN A 177 -0.84 16.60 -4.93
CA GLN A 177 -1.59 17.86 -4.79
C GLN A 177 -1.33 18.47 -3.41
N PRO A 178 -1.16 19.81 -3.30
CA PRO A 178 -0.92 20.44 -2.00
C PRO A 178 -2.14 20.30 -1.08
N LYS A 179 -1.88 20.10 0.21
CA LYS A 179 -2.90 19.72 1.21
C LYS A 179 -3.96 20.81 1.39
N ASN A 180 -3.57 22.08 1.39
CA ASN A 180 -4.48 23.22 1.45
C ASN A 180 -5.53 23.21 0.32
N LEU A 181 -5.11 22.98 -0.93
CA LEU A 181 -6.00 22.96 -2.09
C LEU A 181 -6.98 21.79 -2.00
N SER A 182 -6.48 20.60 -1.65
CA SER A 182 -7.33 19.43 -1.42
C SER A 182 -8.35 19.67 -0.30
N GLY A 183 -7.95 20.38 0.77
CA GLY A 183 -8.83 20.79 1.86
C GLY A 183 -9.95 21.71 1.39
N VAL A 184 -9.62 22.78 0.67
CA VAL A 184 -10.62 23.73 0.12
C VAL A 184 -11.61 23.03 -0.82
N ILE A 185 -11.12 22.16 -1.70
CA ILE A 185 -11.99 21.39 -2.61
C ILE A 185 -12.95 20.52 -1.79
N ARG A 186 -12.44 19.81 -0.76
CA ARG A 186 -13.29 18.98 0.10
C ARG A 186 -14.35 19.82 0.81
N SER A 187 -13.98 20.95 1.41
CA SER A 187 -14.93 21.83 2.08
C SER A 187 -16.01 22.36 1.12
N LYS A 188 -15.64 22.74 -0.11
CA LYS A 188 -16.61 23.17 -1.12
C LYS A 188 -17.57 22.04 -1.51
N LEU A 189 -17.06 20.83 -1.69
CA LEU A 189 -17.87 19.66 -2.02
C LEU A 189 -18.82 19.30 -0.88
N GLU A 190 -18.35 19.34 0.36
CA GLU A 190 -19.16 19.08 1.54
C GLU A 190 -20.29 20.10 1.66
N ASN A 191 -19.97 21.40 1.56
CA ASN A 191 -20.97 22.46 1.60
C ASN A 191 -22.02 22.31 0.49
N ARG A 192 -21.63 21.88 -0.71
CA ARG A 192 -22.58 21.59 -1.79
C ARG A 192 -23.45 20.38 -1.44
N TRP A 193 -22.86 19.33 -0.91
CA TRP A 193 -23.58 18.13 -0.52
C TRP A 193 -24.63 18.42 0.57
N SER A 194 -24.26 19.16 1.62
CA SER A 194 -25.21 19.57 2.67
C SER A 194 -26.36 20.41 2.13
N ARG A 195 -26.13 21.22 1.07
CA ARG A 195 -27.21 21.96 0.39
C ARG A 195 -28.13 21.03 -0.40
N ILE A 196 -27.58 20.05 -1.13
CA ILE A 196 -28.38 19.06 -1.86
C ILE A 196 -29.24 18.26 -0.88
N GLU A 197 -28.65 17.78 0.21
CA GLU A 197 -29.37 17.05 1.26
C GLU A 197 -30.48 17.91 1.89
N ARG A 198 -30.19 19.19 2.18
CA ARG A 198 -31.21 20.13 2.68
C ARG A 198 -32.34 20.33 1.67
N ARG A 199 -32.03 20.44 0.37
CA ARG A 199 -33.04 20.58 -0.68
C ARG A 199 -33.94 19.36 -0.71
N ASP A 200 -33.36 18.17 -0.78
CA ASP A 200 -34.10 16.92 -0.84
C ASP A 200 -34.97 16.69 0.42
N ARG A 201 -34.53 17.19 1.57
CA ARG A 201 -35.34 17.24 2.80
C ARG A 201 -36.51 18.21 2.68
N LEU A 202 -36.25 19.46 2.26
CA LEU A 202 -37.29 20.48 2.08
C LEU A 202 -38.34 20.07 1.05
N ASP A 203 -37.94 19.36 -0.01
CA ASP A 203 -38.88 18.83 -1.02
C ASP A 203 -39.89 17.84 -0.39
N ARG A 204 -39.47 17.07 0.61
CA ARG A 204 -40.38 16.20 1.38
C ARG A 204 -41.22 17.00 2.36
N GLU A 205 -40.62 17.95 3.07
CA GLU A 205 -41.34 18.84 4.00
C GLU A 205 -42.41 19.67 3.28
N LEU A 206 -42.20 20.00 2.00
CA LEU A 206 -43.18 20.71 1.20
C LEU A 206 -44.49 19.91 1.03
N LEU A 207 -44.41 18.58 0.92
CA LEU A 207 -45.60 17.74 0.83
C LEU A 207 -46.43 17.85 2.12
N PHE A 208 -45.78 17.67 3.27
CA PHE A 208 -46.43 17.83 4.57
C PHE A 208 -46.96 19.24 4.80
N ALA A 209 -46.20 20.27 4.40
CA ALA A 209 -46.62 21.65 4.54
C ALA A 209 -47.89 21.95 3.74
N ASN A 210 -48.07 21.37 2.55
CA ASN A 210 -49.33 21.49 1.81
C ASN A 210 -50.49 20.77 2.52
N ASP A 211 -50.23 19.64 3.16
CA ASP A 211 -51.26 18.91 3.92
C ASP A 211 -51.71 19.71 5.15
N GLU A 212 -50.77 20.35 5.87
CA GLU A 212 -51.08 21.26 6.99
C GLU A 212 -51.85 22.49 6.52
N ASP A 213 -51.45 23.12 5.41
CA ASP A 213 -52.21 24.24 4.82
C ASP A 213 -53.66 23.85 4.47
N ASN A 214 -53.87 22.63 3.97
CA ASN A 214 -55.20 22.09 3.71
C ASN A 214 -56.00 21.87 5.01
N TRP A 215 -55.33 21.42 6.07
CA TRP A 215 -55.94 21.22 7.38
C TRP A 215 -56.34 22.54 8.05
N ASP A 216 -55.47 23.56 8.00
CA ASP A 216 -55.75 24.90 8.52
C ASP A 216 -56.93 25.53 7.77
N ALA A 217 -57.01 25.34 6.44
CA ALA A 217 -58.14 25.80 5.63
C ALA A 217 -59.48 25.15 6.04
N LEU A 218 -59.47 23.90 6.50
CA LEU A 218 -60.68 23.18 6.95
C LEU A 218 -61.10 23.52 8.38
N THR A 219 -60.14 23.87 9.24
CA THR A 219 -60.38 24.02 10.69
C THR A 219 -60.50 25.47 11.15
N THR A 220 -59.55 26.31 10.73
CA THR A 220 -59.42 27.70 11.22
C THR A 220 -59.79 28.70 10.12
N GLY A 221 -59.68 28.30 8.85
CA GLY A 221 -59.88 29.14 7.67
C GLY A 221 -58.55 29.55 7.02
N PRO A 222 -58.57 30.16 5.82
CA PRO A 222 -57.35 30.46 5.08
C PRO A 222 -56.55 31.60 5.74
N GLU A 223 -55.31 31.30 6.13
CA GLU A 223 -54.35 32.30 6.62
C GLU A 223 -53.50 32.90 5.48
N SER A 224 -52.97 34.11 5.70
CA SER A 224 -52.12 34.84 4.74
C SER A 224 -50.75 34.18 4.54
N ASP A 225 -50.19 33.60 5.61
CA ASP A 225 -48.89 32.96 5.59
C ASP A 225 -49.03 31.46 5.76
N THR A 226 -48.83 30.75 4.65
CA THR A 226 -48.94 29.29 4.57
C THR A 226 -47.62 28.61 4.92
N TRP A 227 -47.72 27.42 5.49
CA TRP A 227 -46.59 26.53 5.76
C TRP A 227 -45.81 26.24 4.48
N ALA A 228 -46.51 25.95 3.38
CA ALA A 228 -45.88 25.65 2.10
C ALA A 228 -45.12 26.85 1.51
N LYS A 229 -45.58 28.08 1.74
CA LYS A 229 -44.90 29.30 1.28
C LYS A 229 -43.51 29.42 1.92
N GLY A 230 -43.41 29.22 3.24
CA GLY A 230 -42.11 29.26 3.93
C GLY A 230 -41.12 28.21 3.40
N VAL A 231 -41.60 26.99 3.11
CA VAL A 231 -40.76 25.93 2.52
C VAL A 231 -40.36 26.25 1.08
N LYS A 232 -41.28 26.78 0.26
CA LYS A 232 -41.00 27.21 -1.12
C LYS A 232 -39.97 28.32 -1.17
N ASP A 233 -40.05 29.30 -0.28
CA ASP A 233 -39.10 30.41 -0.21
C ASP A 233 -37.69 29.91 0.18
N ALA A 234 -37.62 28.97 1.12
CA ALA A 234 -36.36 28.32 1.50
C ALA A 234 -35.76 27.51 0.35
N LEU A 235 -36.58 26.75 -0.39
CA LEU A 235 -36.16 26.01 -1.60
C LEU A 235 -35.67 26.95 -2.69
N GLY A 236 -36.40 28.05 -2.95
CA GLY A 236 -36.01 29.08 -3.92
C GLY A 236 -34.64 29.67 -3.60
N THR A 237 -34.43 30.06 -2.34
CA THR A 237 -33.15 30.59 -1.86
C THR A 237 -32.01 29.59 -2.05
N LEU A 238 -32.25 28.31 -1.74
CA LEU A 238 -31.24 27.25 -1.85
C LEU A 238 -30.88 26.94 -3.31
N ASN A 239 -31.87 26.90 -4.19
CA ASN A 239 -31.66 26.70 -5.62
C ASN A 239 -30.89 27.86 -6.24
N GLN A 240 -31.20 29.10 -5.86
CA GLN A 240 -30.42 30.28 -6.27
C GLN A 240 -28.96 30.18 -5.79
N GLN A 241 -28.71 29.80 -4.53
CA GLN A 241 -27.35 29.62 -4.02
C GLN A 241 -26.55 28.52 -4.75
N LEU A 242 -27.21 27.43 -5.16
CA LEU A 242 -26.59 26.37 -5.97
C LEU A 242 -26.25 26.89 -7.37
N HIS A 243 -27.21 27.55 -8.01
CA HIS A 243 -27.04 28.13 -9.35
C HIS A 243 -25.91 29.17 -9.38
N ASP A 244 -25.89 30.09 -8.41
CA ASP A 244 -24.85 31.11 -8.31
C ASP A 244 -23.47 30.51 -8.05
N SER A 245 -23.40 29.45 -7.24
CA SER A 245 -22.16 28.71 -7.04
C SER A 245 -21.67 28.04 -8.32
N ASP A 246 -22.57 27.47 -9.11
CA ASP A 246 -22.24 26.78 -10.35
C ASP A 246 -21.80 27.77 -11.43
N LYS A 247 -22.48 28.93 -11.53
CA LYS A 247 -22.07 30.04 -12.41
C LYS A 247 -20.67 30.55 -12.06
N LYS A 248 -20.39 30.81 -10.78
CA LYS A 248 -19.05 31.25 -10.33
C LYS A 248 -17.97 30.21 -10.62
N ASN A 249 -18.29 28.92 -10.48
CA ASN A 249 -17.36 27.85 -10.83
C ASN A 249 -17.11 27.80 -12.36
N MET A 250 -18.14 27.99 -13.18
CA MET A 250 -18.00 28.04 -14.63
C MET A 250 -17.09 29.20 -15.08
N GLU A 251 -17.35 30.41 -14.59
CA GLU A 251 -16.52 31.60 -14.85
C GLU A 251 -15.06 31.38 -14.42
N LEU A 252 -14.85 30.74 -13.26
CA LEU A 252 -13.52 30.40 -12.78
C LEU A 252 -12.83 29.36 -13.68
N ALA A 253 -13.57 28.37 -14.18
CA ALA A 253 -13.04 27.35 -15.10
C ALA A 253 -12.58 27.99 -16.42
N GLU A 254 -13.36 28.92 -16.97
CA GLU A 254 -13.00 29.65 -18.18
C GLU A 254 -11.74 30.51 -17.97
N ALA A 255 -11.65 31.23 -16.86
CA ALA A 255 -10.46 32.00 -16.52
C ALA A 255 -9.21 31.10 -16.40
N MET A 256 -9.36 29.94 -15.74
CA MET A 256 -8.29 28.94 -15.65
C MET A 256 -7.92 28.34 -17.01
N TRP A 257 -8.88 28.16 -17.92
CA TRP A 257 -8.62 27.66 -19.27
C TRP A 257 -7.81 28.65 -20.10
N LYS A 258 -8.14 29.95 -20.02
CA LYS A 258 -7.35 31.03 -20.66
C LYS A 258 -5.88 30.99 -20.22
N VAL A 259 -5.64 30.76 -18.92
CA VAL A 259 -4.28 30.56 -18.38
C VAL A 259 -3.58 29.36 -18.99
N VAL A 260 -4.27 28.23 -19.14
CA VAL A 260 -3.69 27.02 -19.75
C VAL A 260 -3.31 27.26 -21.20
N LEU A 261 -4.17 27.94 -21.97
CA LEU A 261 -3.88 28.30 -23.36
C LEU A 261 -2.66 29.22 -23.46
N ALA A 262 -2.58 30.24 -22.60
CA ALA A 262 -1.43 31.15 -22.56
C ALA A 262 -0.12 30.42 -22.19
N GLU A 263 -0.14 29.54 -21.17
CA GLU A 263 1.02 28.72 -20.80
C GLU A 263 1.43 27.76 -21.92
N ARG A 264 0.48 27.19 -22.68
CA ARG A 264 0.78 26.34 -23.85
C ARG A 264 1.45 27.11 -24.97
N LYS A 265 0.97 28.32 -25.26
CA LYS A 265 1.54 29.18 -26.30
C LYS A 265 3.00 29.50 -25.98
N LEU A 266 3.28 29.99 -24.78
CA LEU A 266 4.64 30.29 -24.35
C LEU A 266 5.53 29.04 -24.30
N ALA A 267 5.00 27.90 -23.86
CA ALA A 267 5.77 26.64 -23.84
C ALA A 267 6.20 26.22 -25.24
N ALA A 268 5.34 26.41 -26.26
CA ALA A 268 5.67 26.10 -27.65
C ALA A 268 6.71 27.09 -28.23
N GLU A 269 6.63 28.38 -27.88
CA GLU A 269 7.61 29.39 -28.29
C GLU A 269 9.00 29.10 -27.69
N GLU A 270 9.08 28.80 -26.39
CA GLU A 270 10.33 28.43 -25.72
C GLU A 270 10.93 27.12 -26.26
N GLU A 271 10.09 26.15 -26.62
CA GLU A 271 10.56 24.88 -27.21
C GLU A 271 11.13 25.07 -28.62
N LYS A 272 10.53 25.97 -29.42
CA LYS A 272 11.08 26.40 -30.72
C LYS A 272 12.43 27.09 -30.54
N GLN A 273 12.54 28.08 -29.65
CA GLN A 273 13.80 28.79 -29.38
C GLN A 273 14.93 27.82 -28.96
N ARG A 274 14.62 26.87 -28.07
CA ARG A 274 15.59 25.84 -27.66
C ARG A 274 15.99 24.89 -28.79
N SER A 275 15.10 24.62 -29.74
CA SER A 275 15.43 23.81 -30.91
C SER A 275 16.33 24.56 -31.89
N THR A 276 16.17 25.88 -32.02
CA THR A 276 16.98 26.74 -32.88
C THR A 276 18.34 27.12 -32.28
N GLU A 277 18.50 27.06 -30.95
CA GLU A 277 19.79 27.29 -30.27
C GLU A 277 20.68 26.03 -30.23
N LYS A 278 20.12 24.84 -30.49
CA LYS A 278 20.85 23.57 -30.49
C LYS A 278 21.60 23.16 -31.78
N PRO A 279 21.59 23.87 -32.93
CA PRO A 279 22.38 23.49 -34.10
C PRO A 279 23.61 24.39 -34.25
N SER A 280 24.65 24.23 -33.42
CA SER A 280 26.00 24.78 -33.70
C SER A 280 27.12 24.19 -32.82
N ASP A 281 27.01 22.94 -32.38
CA ASP A 281 28.13 22.22 -31.73
C ASP A 281 28.15 20.78 -32.22
N THR A 282 28.65 20.59 -33.45
CA THR A 282 29.19 19.34 -33.98
C THR A 282 30.41 19.67 -34.81
#